data_AF-A0A813EH90-F1
#
_entry.id   AF-A0A813EH90-F1
#
_cell.length_a   1.000
_cell.length_b   1.000
_cell.length_c   1.000
_cell.angle_alpha   90.00
_cell.angle_beta   90.00
_cell.angle_gamma   90.00
#
_symmetry.space_group_name_H-M   'P 1'
#
loop_
_entity.id
_entity.type
_entity.pdbx_description
1 polymer ?
#
loop_
_entity_poly.entity_id
_entity_poly.type
_entity_poly.pdbx_seq_one_letter_code
_entity_poly.pdbx_strand_id
1 'polypeptide(L)'
;MVLWRRLDIDGSGEVSLEEFTILMYRVDLASWPEASSPDDIDRVIRRLNAAVEKWHHAGGNWYRMFLHIETTSSGHITFDNLKRFVRGRFLGLNLDLSEMPDDDLRKLWKAMDSSGDMRVPIGLFMAFMRRNGTSVSMHKVTISAAPAMSRQELREVATRLALLLHSWLGQRGIRGPNAAAAVTSPAVWSHLFNFIDADGSGRLTFLEFEGCALDVLKSGSKVSGDELKGLWRAVDVDGSGEATAEEFAVALYRLQIETWPRLGDDALAKLIGLLNAAADKWHRCGGNWYKVLVLCDEDGMHYFPM
;
A
#
# COMPACT_ATOMS: atom_id res chain seq x y z
N MET A 1 15.25 23.41 -36.86
CA MET A 1 15.41 21.95 -36.75
C MET A 1 15.57 21.44 -35.32
N VAL A 2 16.33 22.12 -34.44
CA VAL A 2 16.56 21.67 -33.04
C VAL A 2 15.31 21.75 -32.17
N LEU A 3 14.49 22.80 -32.31
CA LEU A 3 13.24 22.97 -31.55
C LEU A 3 12.20 21.90 -31.90
N TRP A 4 12.10 21.55 -33.19
CA TRP A 4 11.14 20.53 -33.67
C TRP A 4 11.42 19.16 -33.06
N ARG A 5 12.69 18.71 -33.06
CA ARG A 5 13.09 17.45 -32.40
C ARG A 5 12.89 17.44 -30.87
N ARG A 6 12.69 18.61 -30.26
CA ARG A 6 12.36 18.70 -28.82
C ARG A 6 10.85 18.68 -28.58
N LEU A 7 10.06 19.08 -29.58
CA LEU A 7 8.60 19.10 -29.55
C LEU A 7 8.00 17.76 -29.96
N ASP A 8 8.64 17.05 -30.89
CA ASP A 8 8.27 15.71 -31.34
C ASP A 8 9.11 14.69 -30.57
N ILE A 9 8.65 14.35 -29.35
CA ILE A 9 9.37 13.49 -28.40
C ILE A 9 9.24 12.04 -28.82
N ASP A 10 8.09 11.66 -29.40
CA ASP A 10 7.84 10.30 -29.86
C ASP A 10 8.40 10.01 -31.26
N GLY A 11 8.84 11.05 -31.99
CA GLY A 11 9.45 10.93 -33.31
C GLY A 11 8.42 10.64 -34.41
N SER A 12 7.15 10.93 -34.17
CA SER A 12 6.04 10.74 -35.11
C SER A 12 6.12 11.67 -36.33
N GLY A 13 6.87 12.77 -36.24
CA GLY A 13 6.91 13.83 -37.25
C GLY A 13 5.79 14.86 -37.08
N GLU A 14 4.92 14.69 -36.09
CA GLU A 14 3.89 15.65 -35.67
C GLU A 14 4.18 16.13 -34.24
N VAL A 15 3.47 17.16 -33.78
CA VAL A 15 3.57 17.63 -32.39
C VAL A 15 2.19 17.57 -31.81
N SER A 16 1.98 16.62 -30.89
CA SER A 16 0.73 16.49 -30.16
C SER A 16 0.56 17.65 -29.16
N LEU A 17 -0.69 17.87 -28.74
CA LEU A 17 -0.97 18.85 -27.67
C LEU A 17 -0.23 18.49 -26.38
N GLU A 18 -0.12 17.20 -26.07
CA GLU A 18 0.56 16.71 -24.88
C GLU A 18 2.06 17.02 -24.91
N GLU A 19 2.74 16.76 -26.03
CA GLU A 19 4.17 17.06 -26.16
C GLU A 19 4.44 18.58 -26.11
N PHE A 20 3.58 19.38 -26.75
CA PHE A 20 3.66 20.83 -26.65
C PHE A 20 3.48 21.30 -25.21
N THR A 21 2.49 20.75 -24.49
CA THR A 21 2.24 21.08 -23.07
C THR A 21 3.42 20.69 -22.19
N ILE A 22 3.98 19.49 -22.35
CA ILE A 22 5.15 19.04 -21.58
C ILE A 22 6.35 19.94 -21.85
N LEU A 23 6.59 20.34 -23.11
CA LEU A 23 7.69 21.23 -23.42
C LEU A 23 7.51 22.61 -22.79
N MET A 24 6.32 23.20 -22.89
CA MET A 24 6.00 24.48 -22.25
C MET A 24 6.13 24.39 -20.73
N TYR A 25 5.67 23.29 -20.14
CA TYR A 25 5.82 23.02 -18.72
C TYR A 25 7.30 22.93 -18.33
N ARG A 26 8.14 22.19 -19.06
CA ARG A 26 9.57 22.08 -18.78
C ARG A 26 10.30 23.43 -18.87
N VAL A 27 9.88 24.29 -19.79
CA VAL A 27 10.39 25.68 -19.88
C VAL A 27 9.99 26.48 -18.64
N ASP A 28 8.73 26.40 -18.21
CA ASP A 28 8.28 27.08 -16.99
C ASP A 28 8.98 26.51 -15.75
N LEU A 29 9.07 25.19 -15.62
CA LEU A 29 9.75 24.48 -14.53
C LEU A 29 11.22 24.88 -14.43
N ALA A 30 11.90 25.12 -15.56
CA ALA A 30 13.28 25.63 -15.56
C ALA A 30 13.40 27.02 -14.92
N SER A 31 12.33 27.84 -14.98
CA SER A 31 12.28 29.16 -14.34
C SER A 31 11.93 29.11 -12.85
N TRP A 32 11.42 27.97 -12.35
CA TRP A 32 11.03 27.82 -10.96
C TRP A 32 12.25 27.76 -10.03
N PRO A 33 12.10 28.25 -8.78
CA PRO A 33 13.19 28.26 -7.82
C PRO A 33 13.67 26.84 -7.50
N GLU A 34 14.99 26.70 -7.34
CA GLU A 34 15.62 25.47 -6.86
C GLU A 34 15.73 25.48 -5.33
N ALA A 35 15.75 24.30 -4.72
CA ALA A 35 16.12 24.17 -3.32
C ALA A 35 17.61 24.50 -3.18
N SER A 36 17.96 25.32 -2.20
CA SER A 36 19.35 25.74 -1.99
C SER A 36 20.15 24.64 -1.29
N SER A 37 19.45 23.78 -0.55
CA SER A 37 20.00 22.63 0.16
C SER A 37 18.90 21.58 0.41
N PRO A 38 19.27 20.33 0.72
CA PRO A 38 18.31 19.31 1.19
C PRO A 38 17.48 19.77 2.42
N ASP A 39 18.05 20.63 3.26
CA ASP A 39 17.37 21.17 4.45
C ASP A 39 16.17 22.07 4.10
N ASP A 40 16.19 22.74 2.93
CA ASP A 40 15.04 23.52 2.46
C ASP A 40 13.83 22.61 2.18
N ILE A 41 14.06 21.47 1.54
CA ILE A 41 13.01 20.50 1.23
C ILE A 41 12.45 19.88 2.52
N ASP A 42 13.33 19.47 3.42
CA ASP A 42 12.93 18.91 4.70
C ASP A 42 12.16 19.93 5.57
N ARG A 43 12.53 21.22 5.56
CA ARG A 43 11.76 22.28 6.22
C ARG A 43 10.32 22.35 5.69
N VAL A 44 10.14 22.31 4.37
CA VAL A 44 8.81 22.35 3.73
C VAL A 44 8.01 21.11 4.10
N ILE A 45 8.62 19.93 4.03
CA ILE A 45 7.96 18.65 4.39
C ILE A 45 7.57 18.62 5.86
N ARG A 46 8.43 19.07 6.78
CA ARG A 46 8.11 19.18 8.20
C ARG A 46 6.89 20.09 8.44
N ARG A 47 6.80 21.20 7.71
CA ARG A 47 5.66 22.12 7.82
C ARG A 47 4.37 21.52 7.27
N LEU A 48 4.45 20.84 6.12
CA LEU A 48 3.33 20.09 5.56
C LEU A 48 2.86 18.98 6.52
N ASN A 49 3.78 18.20 7.08
CA ASN A 49 3.48 17.15 8.05
C ASN A 49 2.76 17.71 9.29
N ALA A 50 3.25 18.82 9.85
CA ALA A 50 2.62 19.46 11.00
C ALA A 50 1.21 19.96 10.68
N ALA A 51 0.97 20.47 9.47
CA ALA A 51 -0.35 20.90 9.04
C ALA A 51 -1.29 19.72 8.79
N VAL A 52 -0.81 18.64 8.16
CA VAL A 52 -1.56 17.40 7.98
C VAL A 52 -1.97 16.83 9.35
N GLU A 53 -1.06 16.83 10.32
CA GLU A 53 -1.37 16.40 11.68
C GLU A 53 -2.44 17.30 12.33
N LYS A 54 -2.28 18.62 12.24
CA LYS A 54 -3.21 19.60 12.81
C LYS A 54 -4.63 19.47 12.26
N TRP A 55 -4.77 19.30 10.95
CA TRP A 55 -6.07 19.38 10.28
C TRP A 55 -6.72 18.02 10.01
N HIS A 56 -5.92 16.96 9.88
CA HIS A 56 -6.39 15.63 9.47
C HIS A 56 -6.03 14.53 10.46
N HIS A 57 -5.28 14.82 11.54
CA HIS A 57 -4.78 13.83 12.50
C HIS A 57 -4.09 12.65 11.80
N ALA A 58 -3.32 12.97 10.76
CA ALA A 58 -2.76 12.02 9.80
C ALA A 58 -1.28 12.30 9.52
N GLY A 59 -0.54 12.86 10.49
CA GLY A 59 0.85 13.27 10.33
C GLY A 59 1.75 12.13 9.86
N GLY A 60 2.12 12.16 8.58
CA GLY A 60 2.92 11.11 7.94
C GLY A 60 2.11 10.10 7.12
N ASN A 61 0.78 10.05 7.26
CA ASN A 61 -0.09 9.23 6.42
C ASN A 61 -0.45 9.96 5.12
N TRP A 62 0.57 10.22 4.30
CA TRP A 62 0.43 10.90 3.03
C TRP A 62 -0.40 10.13 2.01
N TYR A 63 -0.52 8.81 2.17
CA TYR A 63 -1.38 7.98 1.34
C TYR A 63 -2.86 8.38 1.51
N ARG A 64 -3.29 8.59 2.76
CA ARG A 64 -4.64 9.10 3.05
C ARG A 64 -4.87 10.49 2.48
N MET A 65 -3.87 11.37 2.57
CA MET A 65 -3.96 12.72 2.02
C MET A 65 -3.98 12.70 0.49
N PHE A 66 -3.26 11.77 -0.13
CA PHE A 66 -3.26 11.60 -1.57
C PHE A 66 -4.67 11.35 -2.11
N LEU A 67 -5.48 10.50 -1.46
CA LEU A 67 -6.87 10.27 -1.88
C LEU A 67 -7.74 11.54 -1.86
N HIS A 68 -7.34 12.56 -1.09
CA HIS A 68 -8.00 13.87 -1.06
C HIS A 68 -7.39 14.86 -2.07
N ILE A 69 -6.08 14.76 -2.32
CA ILE A 69 -5.33 15.57 -3.29
C ILE A 69 -5.72 15.16 -4.73
N GLU A 70 -5.78 13.86 -4.98
CA GLU A 70 -6.06 13.25 -6.28
C GLU A 70 -7.57 13.05 -6.44
N THR A 71 -8.20 13.96 -7.17
CA THR A 71 -9.66 14.01 -7.31
C THR A 71 -10.20 13.22 -8.51
N THR A 72 -9.32 12.63 -9.32
CA THR A 72 -9.67 12.08 -10.64
C THR A 72 -9.47 10.57 -10.78
N SER A 73 -9.05 9.86 -9.72
CA SER A 73 -8.67 8.44 -9.76
C SER A 73 -7.61 8.09 -10.81
N SER A 74 -6.78 9.06 -11.20
CA SER A 74 -5.77 8.93 -12.24
C SER A 74 -4.52 8.18 -11.78
N GLY A 75 -4.29 8.07 -10.47
CA GLY A 75 -3.07 7.49 -9.91
C GLY A 75 -1.85 8.44 -9.91
N HIS A 76 -2.03 9.68 -10.38
CA HIS A 76 -1.00 10.71 -10.41
C HIS A 76 -1.49 12.01 -9.76
N ILE A 77 -0.56 12.76 -9.16
CA ILE A 77 -0.82 14.14 -8.72
C ILE A 77 -0.22 15.13 -9.71
N THR A 78 -0.84 16.30 -9.81
CA THR A 78 -0.27 17.48 -10.49
C THR A 78 0.08 18.56 -9.48
N PHE A 79 0.88 19.56 -9.89
CA PHE A 79 1.20 20.69 -9.02
C PHE A 79 -0.06 21.43 -8.56
N ASP A 80 -1.05 21.58 -9.44
CA ASP A 80 -2.31 22.22 -9.11
C ASP A 80 -3.12 21.42 -8.07
N ASN A 81 -3.12 20.09 -8.15
CA ASN A 81 -3.73 19.25 -7.12
C ASN A 81 -3.09 19.50 -5.75
N LEU A 82 -1.75 19.45 -5.68
CA LEU A 82 -1.00 19.68 -4.45
C LEU A 82 -1.25 21.09 -3.91
N LYS A 83 -1.14 22.11 -4.75
CA LYS A 83 -1.36 23.52 -4.38
C LYS A 83 -2.78 23.74 -3.87
N ARG A 84 -3.78 23.17 -4.55
CA ARG A 84 -5.19 23.28 -4.14
C ARG A 84 -5.42 22.64 -2.78
N PHE A 85 -4.85 21.47 -2.52
CA PHE A 85 -4.95 20.81 -1.22
C PHE A 85 -4.30 21.65 -0.12
N VAL A 86 -3.10 22.16 -0.37
CA VAL A 86 -2.36 23.00 0.56
C VAL A 86 -3.10 24.29 0.94
N ARG A 87 -3.65 25.00 -0.07
CA ARG A 87 -4.34 26.28 0.13
C ARG A 87 -5.81 26.12 0.51
N GLY A 88 -6.38 24.94 0.27
CA GLY A 88 -7.81 24.69 0.42
C GLY A 88 -8.27 24.81 1.88
N ARG A 89 -9.40 25.49 2.08
CA ARG A 89 -10.09 25.57 3.39
C ARG A 89 -10.90 24.33 3.72
N PHE A 90 -11.45 23.68 2.69
CA PHE A 90 -12.29 22.48 2.84
C PHE A 90 -11.50 21.26 2.37
N LEU A 91 -11.32 20.28 3.25
CA LEU A 91 -10.50 19.07 3.03
C LEU A 91 -9.03 19.34 2.64
N GLY A 92 -8.54 20.57 2.86
CA GLY A 92 -7.16 20.99 2.61
C GLY A 92 -6.40 21.31 3.89
N LEU A 93 -5.26 21.99 3.77
CA LEU A 93 -4.40 22.36 4.91
C LEU A 93 -4.58 23.82 5.37
N ASN A 94 -5.34 24.62 4.62
CA ASN A 94 -5.59 26.04 4.89
C ASN A 94 -4.30 26.83 5.23
N LEU A 95 -3.19 26.51 4.56
CA LEU A 95 -1.91 27.20 4.76
C LEU A 95 -1.85 28.40 3.83
N ASP A 96 -1.73 29.59 4.38
CA ASP A 96 -1.62 30.80 3.57
C ASP A 96 -0.19 31.04 3.02
N LEU A 97 -0.03 32.11 2.24
CA LEU A 97 1.26 32.46 1.61
C LEU A 97 2.33 32.90 2.61
N SER A 98 1.93 33.36 3.80
CA SER A 98 2.86 33.71 4.88
C SER A 98 3.36 32.46 5.61
N GLU A 99 2.49 31.46 5.75
CA GLU A 99 2.86 30.19 6.37
C GLU A 99 3.68 29.31 5.43
N MET A 100 3.31 29.27 4.16
CA MET A 100 4.06 28.51 3.17
C MET A 100 4.01 29.24 1.84
N PRO A 101 5.10 29.89 1.42
CA PRO A 101 5.15 30.56 0.12
C PRO A 101 4.97 29.58 -1.05
N ASP A 102 4.44 30.07 -2.17
CA ASP A 102 4.32 29.25 -3.39
C ASP A 102 5.69 28.82 -3.93
N ASP A 103 6.74 29.63 -3.74
CA ASP A 103 8.11 29.27 -4.11
C ASP A 103 8.62 28.04 -3.37
N ASP A 104 8.25 27.89 -2.10
CA ASP A 104 8.63 26.72 -1.31
C ASP A 104 7.88 25.46 -1.81
N LEU A 105 6.62 25.58 -2.22
CA LEU A 105 5.90 24.50 -2.88
C LEU A 105 6.47 24.17 -4.26
N ARG A 106 6.90 25.17 -5.03
CA ARG A 106 7.52 25.00 -6.34
C ARG A 106 8.85 24.27 -6.23
N LYS A 107 9.69 24.61 -5.24
CA LYS A 107 10.94 23.88 -4.93
C LYS A 107 10.65 22.41 -4.60
N LEU A 108 9.67 22.17 -3.74
CA LEU A 108 9.25 20.82 -3.39
C LEU A 108 8.78 20.02 -4.62
N TRP A 109 7.90 20.62 -5.42
CA TRP A 109 7.40 20.00 -6.64
C TRP A 109 8.52 19.67 -7.62
N LYS A 110 9.41 20.63 -7.89
CA LYS A 110 10.52 20.48 -8.81
C LYS A 110 11.51 19.39 -8.37
N ALA A 111 11.70 19.22 -7.06
CA ALA A 111 12.50 18.13 -6.52
C ALA A 111 11.85 16.75 -6.73
N MET A 112 10.52 16.66 -6.77
CA MET A 112 9.78 15.41 -7.05
C MET A 112 9.68 15.11 -8.55
N ASP A 113 9.26 16.10 -9.35
CA ASP A 113 9.07 15.99 -10.79
C ASP A 113 10.38 16.31 -11.55
N SER A 114 11.45 15.61 -11.17
CA SER A 114 12.78 15.83 -11.75
C SER A 114 12.87 15.50 -13.25
N SER A 115 11.97 14.65 -13.77
CA SER A 115 11.83 14.36 -15.20
C SER A 115 11.02 15.42 -15.95
N GLY A 116 10.28 16.27 -15.22
CA GLY A 116 9.44 17.31 -15.81
C GLY A 116 8.30 16.72 -16.63
N ASP A 117 7.64 15.70 -16.10
CA ASP A 117 6.53 14.99 -16.75
C ASP A 117 5.17 15.59 -16.35
N MET A 118 5.17 16.65 -15.53
CA MET A 118 4.00 17.41 -15.06
C MET A 118 3.07 16.63 -14.12
N ARG A 119 3.31 15.32 -13.97
CA ARG A 119 2.53 14.38 -13.20
C ARG A 119 3.47 13.49 -12.40
N VAL A 120 3.24 13.42 -11.09
CA VAL A 120 4.01 12.56 -10.20
C VAL A 120 3.15 11.35 -9.83
N PRO A 121 3.58 10.10 -10.14
CA PRO A 121 2.89 8.91 -9.67
C PRO A 121 2.85 8.85 -8.14
N ILE A 122 1.77 8.28 -7.58
CA ILE A 122 1.62 8.15 -6.12
C ILE A 122 2.85 7.52 -5.46
N GLY A 123 3.41 6.48 -6.05
CA GLY A 123 4.55 5.78 -5.47
C GLY A 123 5.79 6.66 -5.37
N LEU A 124 6.05 7.49 -6.38
CA LEU A 124 7.17 8.44 -6.37
C LEU A 124 6.94 9.52 -5.29
N PHE A 125 5.72 10.06 -5.21
CA PHE A 125 5.36 11.03 -4.18
C PHE A 125 5.56 10.45 -2.76
N MET A 126 5.04 9.24 -2.51
CA MET A 126 5.18 8.57 -1.22
C MET A 126 6.64 8.30 -0.88
N ALA A 127 7.41 7.73 -1.81
CA ALA A 127 8.83 7.48 -1.63
C ALA A 127 9.60 8.78 -1.35
N PHE A 128 9.26 9.88 -2.03
CA PHE A 128 9.89 11.18 -1.81
C PHE A 128 9.57 11.74 -0.41
N MET A 129 8.31 11.71 0.00
CA MET A 129 7.88 12.16 1.32
C MET A 129 8.46 11.29 2.44
N ARG A 130 8.65 9.99 2.20
CA ARG A 130 9.32 9.06 3.14
C ARG A 130 10.82 9.37 3.27
N ARG A 131 11.54 9.51 2.16
CA ARG A 131 12.99 9.78 2.15
C ARG A 131 13.36 11.09 2.84
N ASN A 132 12.50 12.10 2.71
CA ASN A 132 12.77 13.45 3.19
C ASN A 132 11.94 13.82 4.45
N GLY A 133 11.08 12.94 4.93
CA GLY A 133 10.24 13.16 6.11
C GLY A 133 10.66 12.25 7.26
N THR A 134 11.32 12.80 8.28
CA THR A 134 11.74 12.08 9.50
C THR A 134 10.56 11.71 10.43
N SER A 135 9.50 11.07 9.92
CA SER A 135 8.34 10.65 10.73
C SER A 135 8.45 9.22 11.29
N VAL A 136 9.44 8.43 10.86
CA VAL A 136 9.64 7.04 11.31
C VAL A 136 9.78 6.95 12.85
N SER A 137 10.42 7.94 13.48
CA SER A 137 10.71 7.90 14.92
C SER A 137 9.50 8.14 15.83
N MET A 138 8.49 8.92 15.42
CA MET A 138 7.29 9.16 16.26
C MET A 138 6.34 7.95 16.27
N HIS A 139 6.30 7.20 15.16
CA HIS A 139 5.37 6.09 15.00
C HIS A 139 5.81 4.87 15.80
N LYS A 140 7.12 4.63 15.89
CA LYS A 140 7.67 3.59 16.77
C LYS A 140 7.26 3.81 18.23
N VAL A 141 7.21 5.07 18.67
CA VAL A 141 6.75 5.44 20.02
C VAL A 141 5.25 5.17 20.20
N THR A 142 4.40 5.60 19.27
CA THR A 142 2.94 5.41 19.38
C THR A 142 2.51 3.94 19.26
N ILE A 143 3.17 3.14 18.41
CA ILE A 143 2.93 1.70 18.27
C ILE A 143 3.32 0.98 19.57
N SER A 144 4.47 1.32 20.16
CA SER A 144 4.93 0.71 21.41
C SER A 144 4.02 1.04 22.61
N ALA A 145 3.41 2.23 22.61
CA ALA A 145 2.52 2.70 23.68
C ALA A 145 1.11 2.07 23.63
N ALA A 146 0.71 1.46 22.52
CA ALA A 146 -0.60 0.84 22.42
C ALA A 146 -0.73 -0.38 23.36
N PRO A 147 -1.94 -0.69 23.88
CA PRO A 147 -2.14 -1.82 24.78
C PRO A 147 -1.65 -3.14 24.18
N ALA A 148 -1.04 -4.01 24.99
CA ALA A 148 -0.66 -5.35 24.54
C ALA A 148 -1.91 -6.17 24.26
N MET A 149 -1.94 -6.86 23.12
CA MET A 149 -3.05 -7.72 22.72
C MET A 149 -2.69 -9.18 22.91
N SER A 150 -3.63 -9.96 23.42
CA SER A 150 -3.54 -11.41 23.46
C SER A 150 -3.58 -12.00 22.05
N ARG A 151 -3.06 -13.21 21.90
CA ARG A 151 -3.14 -13.97 20.65
C ARG A 151 -4.58 -14.13 20.17
N GLN A 152 -5.56 -14.26 21.07
CA GLN A 152 -6.96 -14.37 20.69
C GLN A 152 -7.49 -13.07 20.08
N GLU A 153 -7.24 -11.93 20.73
CA GLU A 153 -7.67 -10.63 20.21
C GLU A 153 -7.04 -10.34 18.84
N LEU A 154 -5.75 -10.66 18.66
CA LEU A 154 -5.06 -10.52 17.37
C LEU A 154 -5.76 -11.31 16.25
N ARG A 155 -6.22 -12.54 16.53
CA ARG A 155 -6.98 -13.35 15.55
C ARG A 155 -8.32 -12.71 15.20
N GLU A 156 -9.02 -12.17 16.19
CA GLU A 156 -10.31 -11.52 15.98
C GLU A 156 -10.17 -10.24 15.14
N VAL A 157 -9.09 -9.47 15.33
CA VAL A 157 -8.74 -8.33 14.47
C VAL A 157 -8.44 -8.78 13.04
N ALA A 158 -7.54 -9.75 12.88
CA ALA A 158 -7.15 -10.27 11.56
C ALA A 158 -8.35 -10.83 10.79
N THR A 159 -9.26 -11.52 11.48
CA THR A 159 -10.51 -12.06 10.90
C THR A 159 -11.43 -10.94 10.40
N ARG A 160 -11.64 -9.89 11.21
CA ARG A 160 -12.46 -8.73 10.81
C ARG A 160 -11.88 -8.03 9.59
N LEU A 161 -10.56 -7.83 9.54
CA LEU A 161 -9.88 -7.24 8.39
C LEU A 161 -9.96 -8.11 7.14
N ALA A 162 -9.77 -9.43 7.27
CA ALA A 162 -9.91 -10.37 6.14
C ALA A 162 -11.32 -10.34 5.53
N LEU A 163 -12.36 -10.26 6.38
CA LEU A 163 -13.76 -10.13 5.92
C LEU A 163 -14.01 -8.82 5.17
N LEU A 164 -13.46 -7.70 5.67
CA LEU A 164 -13.56 -6.40 5.00
C LEU A 164 -12.85 -6.41 3.64
N LEU A 165 -11.65 -6.97 3.60
CA LEU A 165 -10.87 -7.13 2.38
C LEU A 165 -11.58 -8.01 1.36
N HIS A 166 -12.16 -9.13 1.78
CA HIS A 166 -12.95 -9.98 0.89
C HIS A 166 -14.16 -9.25 0.31
N SER A 167 -14.89 -8.49 1.15
CA SER A 167 -16.02 -7.68 0.69
C SER A 167 -15.57 -6.63 -0.33
N TRP A 168 -14.45 -5.96 -0.08
CA TRP A 168 -13.87 -4.96 -0.98
C TRP A 168 -13.40 -5.56 -2.32
N LEU A 169 -12.71 -6.71 -2.30
CA LEU A 169 -12.29 -7.43 -3.52
C LEU A 169 -13.50 -7.88 -4.35
N GLY A 170 -14.55 -8.37 -3.69
CA GLY A 170 -15.80 -8.79 -4.33
C GLY A 170 -16.50 -7.65 -5.08
N GLN A 171 -16.50 -6.44 -4.52
CA GLN A 171 -17.04 -5.24 -5.20
C GLN A 171 -16.27 -4.89 -6.48
N ARG A 172 -15.00 -5.27 -6.58
CA ARG A 172 -14.14 -5.05 -7.75
C ARG A 172 -14.13 -6.20 -8.76
N GLY A 173 -15.00 -7.19 -8.57
CA GLY A 173 -15.08 -8.36 -9.46
C GLY A 173 -13.92 -9.35 -9.30
N ILE A 174 -13.02 -9.14 -8.31
CA ILE A 174 -11.98 -10.10 -7.95
C ILE A 174 -12.64 -11.18 -7.09
N ARG A 175 -13.10 -12.24 -7.74
CA ARG A 175 -13.81 -13.34 -7.10
C ARG A 175 -12.81 -14.29 -6.43
N GLY A 176 -12.63 -14.14 -5.13
CA GLY A 176 -12.04 -15.18 -4.29
C GLY A 176 -13.03 -16.32 -4.00
N PRO A 177 -12.59 -17.39 -3.32
CA PRO A 177 -13.50 -18.41 -2.79
C PRO A 177 -14.50 -17.77 -1.79
N ASN A 178 -15.56 -18.49 -1.41
CA ASN A 178 -16.64 -17.94 -0.56
C ASN A 178 -16.11 -17.31 0.75
N ALA A 179 -16.92 -16.47 1.42
CA ALA A 179 -16.49 -15.69 2.58
C ALA A 179 -15.80 -16.51 3.69
N ALA A 180 -16.20 -17.77 3.90
CA ALA A 180 -15.57 -18.66 4.87
C ALA A 180 -14.15 -19.10 4.46
N ALA A 181 -13.93 -19.37 3.17
CA ALA A 181 -12.63 -19.72 2.61
C ALA A 181 -11.73 -18.49 2.35
N ALA A 182 -12.32 -17.30 2.18
CA ALA A 182 -11.58 -16.06 2.01
C ALA A 182 -10.92 -15.56 3.30
N VAL A 183 -11.53 -15.82 4.46
CA VAL A 183 -10.96 -15.51 5.78
C VAL A 183 -9.72 -16.33 6.09
N THR A 184 -9.47 -17.41 5.34
CA THR A 184 -8.41 -18.38 5.64
C THR A 184 -7.37 -18.51 4.54
N SER A 185 -7.52 -17.81 3.41
CA SER A 185 -6.58 -17.87 2.30
C SER A 185 -5.44 -16.84 2.44
N PRO A 186 -4.17 -17.26 2.48
CA PRO A 186 -3.01 -16.36 2.52
C PRO A 186 -2.98 -15.39 1.32
N ALA A 187 -3.44 -15.85 0.16
CA ALA A 187 -3.40 -15.10 -1.10
C ALA A 187 -4.20 -13.79 -1.04
N VAL A 188 -5.22 -13.72 -0.18
CA VAL A 188 -6.01 -12.51 0.03
C VAL A 188 -5.14 -11.37 0.55
N TRP A 189 -4.18 -11.66 1.43
CA TRP A 189 -3.26 -10.65 1.96
C TRP A 189 -2.22 -10.19 0.95
N SER A 190 -1.80 -11.05 0.01
CA SER A 190 -0.91 -10.66 -1.08
C SER A 190 -1.56 -9.63 -2.02
N HIS A 191 -2.87 -9.76 -2.28
CA HIS A 191 -3.60 -8.74 -3.06
C HIS A 191 -3.68 -7.40 -2.33
N LEU A 192 -3.87 -7.41 -1.01
CA LEU A 192 -3.84 -6.19 -0.21
C LEU A 192 -2.43 -5.59 -0.22
N PHE A 193 -1.41 -6.41 -0.01
CA PHE A 193 -0.02 -5.96 0.01
C PHE A 193 0.36 -5.26 -1.29
N ASN A 194 0.14 -5.91 -2.44
CA ASN A 194 0.45 -5.33 -3.76
C ASN A 194 -0.34 -4.05 -4.05
N PHE A 195 -1.54 -3.92 -3.47
CA PHE A 195 -2.33 -2.71 -3.60
C PHE A 195 -1.78 -1.57 -2.72
N ILE A 196 -1.24 -1.88 -1.55
CA ILE A 196 -0.67 -0.91 -0.61
C ILE A 196 0.73 -0.49 -1.03
N ASP A 197 1.58 -1.43 -1.46
CA ASP A 197 2.95 -1.22 -1.95
C ASP A 197 2.95 -0.64 -3.38
N ALA A 198 2.25 0.47 -3.56
CA ALA A 198 2.07 1.13 -4.85
C ALA A 198 3.37 1.73 -5.41
N ASP A 199 4.40 1.91 -4.57
CA ASP A 199 5.74 2.33 -5.01
C ASP A 199 6.68 1.17 -5.33
N GLY A 200 6.22 -0.08 -5.19
CA GLY A 200 7.00 -1.28 -5.50
C GLY A 200 8.26 -1.40 -4.64
N SER A 201 8.23 -0.85 -3.43
CA SER A 201 9.36 -0.90 -2.50
C SER A 201 9.59 -2.31 -1.94
N GLY A 202 8.58 -3.18 -2.05
CA GLY A 202 8.55 -4.50 -1.42
C GLY A 202 8.39 -4.42 0.10
N ARG A 203 8.10 -3.24 0.65
CA ARG A 203 7.96 -2.98 2.08
C ARG A 203 6.73 -2.13 2.37
N LEU A 204 6.19 -2.34 3.55
CA LEU A 204 4.96 -1.70 4.01
C LEU A 204 5.20 -1.07 5.36
N THR A 205 4.82 0.18 5.54
CA THR A 205 4.88 0.88 6.82
C THR A 205 3.56 0.78 7.56
N PHE A 206 3.57 0.97 8.88
CA PHE A 206 2.32 0.99 9.66
C PHE A 206 1.31 2.02 9.12
N LEU A 207 1.77 3.17 8.61
CA LEU A 207 0.90 4.22 8.08
C LEU A 207 0.18 3.82 6.80
N GLU A 208 0.88 3.10 5.93
CA GLU A 208 0.30 2.57 4.69
C GLU A 208 -0.70 1.48 5.00
N PHE A 209 -0.39 0.60 5.96
CA PHE A 209 -1.33 -0.37 6.49
C PHE A 209 -2.59 0.31 7.08
N GLU A 210 -2.39 1.26 7.99
CA GLU A 210 -3.46 1.94 8.70
C GLU A 210 -4.35 2.76 7.75
N GLY A 211 -3.74 3.51 6.82
CA GLY A 211 -4.47 4.25 5.79
C GLY A 211 -5.29 3.33 4.90
N CYS A 212 -4.74 2.19 4.49
CA CYS A 212 -5.51 1.23 3.71
C CYS A 212 -6.66 0.62 4.52
N ALA A 213 -6.40 0.18 5.76
CA ALA A 213 -7.43 -0.39 6.62
C ALA A 213 -8.58 0.60 6.89
N LEU A 214 -8.25 1.82 7.31
CA LEU A 214 -9.24 2.82 7.68
C LEU A 214 -9.96 3.43 6.48
N ASP A 215 -9.24 3.77 5.41
CA ASP A 215 -9.80 4.56 4.30
C ASP A 215 -10.23 3.72 3.10
N VAL A 216 -9.57 2.59 2.83
CA VAL A 216 -9.90 1.72 1.68
C VAL A 216 -10.87 0.63 2.10
N LEU A 217 -10.55 -0.08 3.19
CA LEU A 217 -11.42 -1.14 3.75
C LEU A 217 -12.55 -0.58 4.62
N LYS A 218 -12.53 0.73 4.91
CA LYS A 218 -13.51 1.42 5.77
C LYS A 218 -13.65 0.72 7.13
N SER A 219 -12.53 0.28 7.71
CA SER A 219 -12.52 -0.53 8.93
C SER A 219 -12.83 0.25 10.20
N GLY A 220 -12.87 1.59 10.18
CA GLY A 220 -12.92 2.42 11.39
C GLY A 220 -14.11 2.19 12.32
N SER A 221 -15.21 1.60 11.84
CA SER A 221 -16.36 1.18 12.67
C SER A 221 -16.23 -0.24 13.24
N LYS A 222 -15.28 -1.03 12.73
CA LYS A 222 -15.08 -2.44 13.07
C LYS A 222 -13.74 -2.74 13.71
N VAL A 223 -12.72 -1.91 13.50
CA VAL A 223 -11.35 -2.09 13.98
C VAL A 223 -10.81 -0.72 14.40
N SER A 224 -10.33 -0.62 15.63
CA SER A 224 -9.77 0.60 16.20
C SER A 224 -8.30 0.80 15.80
N GLY A 225 -7.79 2.04 15.92
CA GLY A 225 -6.38 2.33 15.65
C GLY A 225 -5.43 1.56 16.59
N ASP A 226 -5.80 1.37 17.85
CA ASP A 226 -4.97 0.60 18.80
C ASP A 226 -4.97 -0.90 18.48
N GLU A 227 -6.08 -1.44 17.96
CA GLU A 227 -6.14 -2.80 17.43
C GLU A 227 -5.24 -2.96 16.20
N LEU A 228 -5.19 -1.96 15.30
CA LEU A 228 -4.27 -1.95 14.15
C LEU A 228 -2.81 -1.91 14.61
N LYS A 229 -2.46 -1.08 15.59
CA LYS A 229 -1.10 -1.02 16.18
C LYS A 229 -0.72 -2.33 16.88
N GLY A 230 -1.67 -2.97 17.56
CA GLY A 230 -1.45 -4.28 18.18
C GLY A 230 -1.20 -5.37 17.15
N LEU A 231 -1.99 -5.40 16.07
CA LEU A 231 -1.77 -6.31 14.96
C LEU A 231 -0.43 -6.05 14.26
N TRP A 232 -0.06 -4.77 14.06
CA TRP A 232 1.22 -4.39 13.46
C TRP A 232 2.42 -4.92 14.24
N ARG A 233 2.39 -4.85 15.57
CA ARG A 233 3.45 -5.41 16.43
C ARG A 233 3.61 -6.92 16.28
N ALA A 234 2.56 -7.63 15.87
CA ALA A 234 2.65 -9.06 15.58
C ALA A 234 3.23 -9.36 14.19
N VAL A 235 3.20 -8.37 13.29
CA VAL A 235 3.76 -8.45 11.93
C VAL A 235 5.22 -8.01 11.92
N ASP A 236 5.53 -6.86 12.51
CA ASP A 236 6.87 -6.24 12.62
C ASP A 236 7.68 -6.89 13.75
N VAL A 237 8.03 -8.16 13.57
CA VAL A 237 8.70 -8.98 14.59
C VAL A 237 10.12 -8.50 14.88
N ASP A 238 10.81 -7.98 13.87
CA ASP A 238 12.17 -7.45 14.00
C ASP A 238 12.22 -6.00 14.52
N GLY A 239 11.07 -5.33 14.58
CA GLY A 239 10.95 -3.96 15.06
C GLY A 239 11.63 -2.96 14.13
N SER A 240 11.77 -3.29 12.85
CA SER A 240 12.29 -2.40 11.82
C SER A 240 11.37 -1.20 11.58
N GLY A 241 10.07 -1.33 11.87
CA GLY A 241 9.04 -0.34 11.57
C GLY A 241 8.45 -0.51 10.16
N GLU A 242 8.93 -1.50 9.41
CA GLU A 242 8.48 -1.87 8.08
C GLU A 242 8.17 -3.37 8.04
N ALA A 243 7.36 -3.83 7.09
CA ALA A 243 7.07 -5.24 6.90
C ALA A 243 7.18 -5.59 5.41
N THR A 244 7.89 -6.67 5.10
CA THR A 244 7.88 -7.27 3.77
C THR A 244 6.55 -7.96 3.47
N ALA A 245 6.31 -8.27 2.19
CA ALA A 245 5.16 -9.05 1.77
C ALA A 245 5.09 -10.40 2.49
N GLU A 246 6.25 -11.05 2.66
CA GLU A 246 6.36 -12.33 3.34
C GLU A 246 6.04 -12.22 4.83
N GLU A 247 6.64 -11.26 5.55
CA GLU A 247 6.36 -11.04 6.98
C GLU A 247 4.89 -10.75 7.22
N PHE A 248 4.31 -9.86 6.42
CA PHE A 248 2.90 -9.49 6.51
C PHE A 248 1.97 -10.68 6.24
N ALA A 249 2.19 -11.42 5.14
CA ALA A 249 1.37 -12.56 4.79
C ALA A 249 1.51 -13.72 5.79
N VAL A 250 2.74 -14.05 6.21
CA VAL A 250 3.01 -15.16 7.14
C VAL A 250 2.44 -14.87 8.53
N ALA A 251 2.58 -13.65 9.05
CA ALA A 251 2.04 -13.29 10.35
C ALA A 251 0.52 -13.45 10.39
N LEU A 252 -0.18 -12.94 9.37
CA LEU A 252 -1.64 -13.04 9.28
C LEU A 252 -2.11 -14.47 8.99
N TYR A 253 -1.39 -15.21 8.15
CA TYR A 253 -1.65 -16.62 7.91
C TYR A 253 -1.56 -17.45 9.19
N ARG A 254 -0.53 -17.23 10.02
CA ARG A 254 -0.36 -17.92 11.31
C ARG A 254 -1.53 -17.66 12.25
N LEU A 255 -2.04 -16.43 12.30
CA LEU A 255 -3.24 -16.10 13.08
C LEU A 255 -4.49 -16.83 12.54
N GLN A 256 -4.61 -16.94 11.21
CA GLN A 256 -5.75 -17.60 10.58
C GLN A 256 -5.76 -19.12 10.79
N ILE A 257 -4.63 -19.82 10.60
CA ILE A 257 -4.58 -21.29 10.79
C ILE A 257 -4.84 -21.73 12.23
N GLU A 258 -4.53 -20.87 13.21
CA GLU A 258 -4.85 -21.14 14.61
C GLU A 258 -6.36 -21.21 14.88
N THR A 259 -7.19 -20.63 13.99
CA THR A 259 -8.65 -20.72 14.08
C THR A 259 -9.20 -22.01 13.46
N TRP A 260 -8.38 -22.78 12.75
CA TRP A 260 -8.84 -23.97 12.05
C TRP A 260 -9.13 -25.09 13.05
N PRO A 261 -10.21 -25.86 12.84
CA PRO A 261 -10.55 -26.97 13.71
C PRO A 261 -9.43 -28.00 13.69
N ARG A 262 -8.98 -28.41 14.89
CA ARG A 262 -8.06 -29.54 15.04
C ARG A 262 -8.86 -30.82 14.96
N LEU A 263 -8.60 -31.62 13.93
CA LEU A 263 -9.19 -32.95 13.80
C LEU A 263 -8.45 -33.91 14.74
N GLY A 264 -9.20 -34.74 15.47
CA GLY A 264 -8.64 -35.90 16.16
C GLY A 264 -8.26 -37.02 15.18
N ASP A 265 -7.44 -37.96 15.63
CA ASP A 265 -6.86 -39.02 14.80
C ASP A 265 -7.90 -39.80 13.99
N ASP A 266 -9.05 -40.14 14.60
CA ASP A 266 -10.13 -40.86 13.92
C ASP A 266 -10.79 -40.05 12.79
N ALA A 267 -10.99 -38.74 13.00
CA ALA A 267 -11.55 -37.86 12.00
C ALA A 267 -10.55 -37.62 10.85
N LEU A 268 -9.27 -37.48 11.19
CA LEU A 268 -8.20 -37.36 10.23
C LEU A 268 -8.06 -38.62 9.37
N ALA A 269 -8.10 -39.81 9.98
CA ALA A 269 -8.03 -41.08 9.26
C ALA A 269 -9.20 -41.26 8.27
N LYS A 270 -10.42 -40.88 8.67
CA LYS A 270 -11.59 -40.89 7.78
C LYS A 270 -11.41 -39.94 6.60
N LEU A 271 -10.88 -38.74 6.85
CA LEU A 271 -10.67 -37.73 5.82
C LEU A 271 -9.58 -38.16 4.82
N ILE A 272 -8.48 -38.73 5.31
CA ILE A 272 -7.42 -39.33 4.49
C ILE A 272 -7.99 -40.48 3.65
N GLY A 273 -8.79 -41.37 4.23
CA GLY A 273 -9.44 -42.46 3.50
C GLY A 273 -10.33 -41.98 2.36
N LEU A 274 -11.10 -40.91 2.60
CA LEU A 274 -11.94 -40.28 1.58
C LEU A 274 -11.10 -39.66 0.46
N LEU A 275 -10.05 -38.92 0.81
CA LEU A 275 -9.13 -38.32 -0.16
C LEU A 275 -8.44 -39.39 -1.02
N ASN A 276 -7.95 -40.47 -0.41
CA ASN A 276 -7.33 -41.60 -1.12
C ASN A 276 -8.31 -42.25 -2.11
N ALA A 277 -9.53 -42.54 -1.66
CA ALA A 277 -10.54 -43.16 -2.52
C ALA A 277 -10.92 -42.26 -3.71
N ALA A 278 -11.01 -40.94 -3.49
CA ALA A 278 -11.26 -39.98 -4.57
C ALA A 278 -10.07 -39.90 -5.55
N ALA A 279 -8.85 -39.79 -5.02
CA ALA A 279 -7.63 -39.75 -5.81
C ALA A 279 -7.47 -41.01 -6.67
N ASP A 280 -7.71 -42.19 -6.10
CA ASP A 280 -7.66 -43.46 -6.84
C ASP A 280 -8.77 -43.55 -7.90
N LYS A 281 -9.98 -43.10 -7.58
CA LYS A 281 -11.10 -43.12 -8.53
C LYS A 281 -10.81 -42.29 -9.79
N TRP A 282 -10.23 -41.10 -9.63
CA TRP A 282 -10.06 -40.14 -10.73
C TRP A 282 -8.68 -40.21 -11.40
N HIS A 283 -7.63 -40.52 -10.64
CA HIS A 283 -6.24 -40.49 -11.13
C HIS A 283 -5.57 -41.85 -11.13
N ARG A 284 -6.24 -42.91 -10.65
CA ARG A 284 -5.70 -44.28 -10.55
C ARG A 284 -4.31 -44.27 -9.89
N CYS A 285 -4.18 -43.49 -8.83
CA CYS A 285 -2.87 -43.24 -8.24
C CYS A 285 -2.34 -44.44 -7.46
N GLY A 286 -3.21 -45.32 -6.94
CA GLY A 286 -2.83 -46.47 -6.13
C GLY A 286 -2.13 -46.05 -4.84
N GLY A 287 -2.57 -44.95 -4.22
CA GLY A 287 -1.88 -44.33 -3.09
C GLY A 287 -0.62 -43.53 -3.45
N ASN A 288 -0.18 -43.50 -4.72
CA ASN A 288 0.91 -42.63 -5.16
C ASN A 288 0.41 -41.19 -5.39
N TRP A 289 0.37 -40.42 -4.31
CA TRP A 289 -0.09 -39.03 -4.32
C TRP A 289 0.70 -38.09 -5.23
N TYR A 290 1.94 -38.44 -5.61
CA TYR A 290 2.71 -37.65 -6.57
C TYR A 290 1.94 -37.44 -7.89
N LYS A 291 1.23 -38.47 -8.38
CA LYS A 291 0.42 -38.40 -9.61
C LYS A 291 -0.72 -37.38 -9.55
N VAL A 292 -1.17 -37.04 -8.34
CA VAL A 292 -2.24 -36.09 -8.10
C VAL A 292 -1.65 -34.71 -7.79
N LEU A 293 -0.63 -34.64 -6.95
CA LEU A 293 -0.02 -33.37 -6.52
C LEU A 293 0.66 -32.63 -7.67
N VAL A 294 1.25 -33.32 -8.64
CA VAL A 294 1.82 -32.70 -9.86
C VAL A 294 0.74 -31.96 -10.68
N LEU A 295 -0.53 -32.34 -10.57
CA LEU A 295 -1.63 -31.65 -11.25
C LEU A 295 -2.05 -30.35 -10.54
N CYS A 296 -1.60 -30.16 -9.29
CA CYS A 296 -1.89 -28.99 -8.46
C CYS A 296 -0.67 -28.06 -8.29
N ASP A 297 0.48 -28.44 -8.84
CA ASP A 297 1.71 -27.66 -8.83
C ASP A 297 1.62 -26.54 -9.90
N GLU A 298 1.39 -25.30 -9.46
CA GLU A 298 1.21 -24.15 -10.35
C GLU A 298 2.55 -23.51 -10.78
N ASP A 299 3.61 -23.77 -10.03
CA ASP A 299 4.92 -23.11 -10.11
C ASP A 299 6.06 -24.07 -10.51
N GLY A 300 5.78 -25.37 -10.66
CA GLY A 300 6.68 -26.37 -11.25
C GLY A 300 7.94 -26.65 -10.43
N MET A 301 7.98 -26.16 -9.18
CA MET A 301 9.11 -26.34 -8.28
C MET A 301 8.96 -27.68 -7.57
N HIS A 302 9.70 -28.68 -8.06
CA HIS A 302 9.73 -30.04 -7.55
C HIS A 302 10.30 -30.13 -6.12
N TYR A 303 9.48 -29.86 -5.10
CA TYR A 303 9.86 -29.95 -3.68
C TYR A 303 9.65 -31.33 -3.05
N PHE A 304 9.22 -32.35 -3.79
CA PHE A 304 9.03 -33.70 -3.27
C PHE A 304 10.22 -34.60 -3.66
N PRO A 305 11.09 -35.00 -2.71
CA PRO A 305 12.09 -36.03 -2.99
C PRO A 305 11.40 -37.37 -3.27
N MET A 306 11.95 -38.12 -4.24
CA MET A 306 11.51 -39.48 -4.63
C MET A 306 11.51 -40.45 -3.45
#